data_AF-A0A2M8SCC3-F1
#
_entry.id   AF-A0A2M8SCC3-F1
#
_cell.length_a   1.000
_cell.length_b   1.000
_cell.length_c   1.000
_cell.angle_alpha   90.00
_cell.angle_beta   90.00
_cell.angle_gamma   90.00
#
_symmetry.space_group_name_H-M   'P 1'
#
loop_
_entity.id
_entity.type
_entity.pdbx_description
1 polymer ?
#
loop_
_entity_poly.entity_id
_entity_poly.type
_entity_poly.pdbx_seq_one_letter_code
_entity_poly.pdbx_strand_id
1 'polypeptide(L)'
;TTEPTNIVTARVLLIVYDPIMDPDSGQKLSQVMNWKRVEELVSGFIADIEQTSGGLARYQIVQRIDVNEFPALADGYRYDPATYAAVLNKTAAAHKPETVDYQAILTGFSILPRVSNREIDEVWVFAFPYAGFYESTMGGEGAFWCNAPPLTGAAGGNRKFVLMGFSYERGVGEMLESFGHRAESLLARAFDCQDFVAWAYNLNRAPAVVASISSLNPFQRYLCFDQIAPGQAAIGTIHYAPNSERDYDWNNP
;
A
#
# COMPACT_ATOMS: atom_id res chain seq x y z
N THR A 1 11.40 -24.40 19.48
CA THR A 1 12.11 -24.84 18.26
C THR A 1 12.40 -23.61 17.44
N THR A 2 13.66 -23.36 17.08
CA THR A 2 13.98 -22.29 16.12
C THR A 2 13.47 -22.75 14.76
N GLU A 3 12.35 -22.21 14.30
CA GLU A 3 11.94 -22.40 12.92
C GLU A 3 13.05 -21.88 12.00
N PRO A 4 13.47 -22.65 10.99
CA PRO A 4 14.51 -22.21 10.08
C PRO A 4 14.03 -20.95 9.35
N THR A 5 14.88 -19.93 9.32
CA THR A 5 14.62 -18.70 8.56
C THR A 5 14.57 -19.05 7.07
N ASN A 6 13.39 -18.97 6.48
CA ASN A 6 13.18 -19.28 5.07
C ASN A 6 13.19 -18.00 4.24
N ILE A 7 13.91 -18.03 3.11
CA ILE A 7 13.81 -16.98 2.10
C ILE A 7 12.43 -17.05 1.46
N VAL A 8 11.75 -15.92 1.40
CA VAL A 8 10.45 -15.77 0.72
C VAL A 8 10.67 -14.93 -0.52
N THR A 9 10.34 -15.48 -1.69
CA THR A 9 10.30 -14.73 -2.95
C THR A 9 8.86 -14.58 -3.41
N ALA A 10 8.34 -13.35 -3.39
CA ALA A 10 7.00 -13.05 -3.85
C ALA A 10 7.01 -12.69 -5.34
N ARG A 11 6.16 -13.35 -6.12
CA ARG A 11 5.97 -13.07 -7.54
C ARG A 11 4.91 -12.01 -7.73
N VAL A 12 5.28 -10.92 -8.37
CA VAL A 12 4.45 -9.71 -8.49
C VAL A 12 3.94 -9.57 -9.91
N LEU A 13 2.63 -9.37 -10.05
CA LEU A 13 2.05 -8.73 -11.23
C LEU A 13 2.12 -7.21 -11.04
N LEU A 14 2.89 -6.54 -11.90
CA LEU A 14 2.98 -5.08 -11.93
C LEU A 14 2.03 -4.53 -13.01
N ILE A 15 1.07 -3.71 -12.61
CA ILE A 15 0.13 -3.01 -13.50
C ILE A 15 0.44 -1.52 -13.42
N VAL A 16 0.60 -0.86 -14.55
CA VAL A 16 0.92 0.58 -14.60
C VAL A 16 -0.16 1.30 -15.40
N TYR A 17 -1.03 2.04 -14.72
CA TYR A 17 -1.98 2.95 -15.35
C TYR A 17 -1.27 4.28 -15.64
N ASP A 18 -0.86 4.49 -16.89
CA ASP A 18 -0.20 5.71 -17.36
C ASP A 18 -0.93 6.21 -18.63
N PRO A 19 -2.06 6.92 -18.46
CA PRO A 19 -2.95 7.25 -19.56
C PRO A 19 -2.30 8.13 -20.61
N ILE A 20 -2.69 7.95 -21.87
CA ILE A 20 -2.33 8.89 -22.94
C ILE A 20 -3.10 10.19 -22.73
N MET A 21 -2.37 11.30 -22.63
CA MET A 21 -2.94 12.65 -22.45
C MET A 21 -3.17 13.36 -23.78
N ASP A 22 -2.38 13.03 -24.79
CA ASP A 22 -2.51 13.56 -26.14
C ASP A 22 -2.49 12.39 -27.15
N PRO A 23 -3.63 12.07 -27.80
CA PRO A 23 -3.70 10.99 -28.78
C PRO A 23 -2.82 11.18 -30.01
N ASP A 24 -2.52 12.41 -30.41
CA ASP A 24 -1.76 12.70 -31.63
C ASP A 24 -0.25 12.45 -31.41
N SER A 25 0.27 12.87 -30.26
CA SER A 25 1.67 12.63 -29.89
C SER A 25 1.91 11.29 -29.18
N GLY A 26 0.85 10.68 -28.63
CA GLY A 26 0.94 9.50 -27.76
C GLY A 26 1.58 9.79 -26.40
N GLN A 27 1.71 11.06 -26.02
CA GLN A 27 2.36 11.46 -24.77
C GLN A 27 1.54 10.98 -23.57
N LYS A 28 2.21 10.28 -22.66
CA LYS A 28 1.59 9.73 -21.44
C LYS A 28 1.58 10.75 -20.30
N LEU A 29 0.67 10.56 -19.35
CA LEU A 29 0.51 11.42 -18.19
C LEU A 29 1.81 11.61 -17.40
N SER A 30 2.53 10.52 -17.10
CA SER A 30 3.81 10.59 -16.39
C SER A 30 4.83 11.50 -17.10
N GLN A 31 4.83 11.51 -18.44
CA GLN A 31 5.72 12.33 -19.26
C GLN A 31 5.27 13.80 -19.27
N VAL A 32 3.96 14.07 -19.38
CA VAL A 32 3.42 15.43 -19.32
C VAL A 32 3.77 16.08 -17.97
N MET A 33 3.64 15.31 -16.88
CA MET A 33 3.85 15.81 -15.52
C MET A 33 5.30 15.74 -15.06
N ASN A 34 6.21 15.17 -15.86
CA ASN A 34 7.60 14.88 -15.49
C ASN A 34 7.70 14.14 -14.15
N TRP A 35 6.84 13.14 -13.97
CA TRP A 35 6.80 12.29 -12.79
C TRP A 35 7.84 11.16 -12.86
N LYS A 36 8.04 10.48 -11.74
CA LYS A 36 9.13 9.51 -11.61
C LYS A 36 8.88 8.29 -12.49
N ARG A 37 9.98 7.66 -12.91
CA ARG A 37 9.95 6.43 -13.69
C ARG A 37 9.60 5.25 -12.79
N VAL A 38 8.59 4.48 -13.16
CA VAL A 38 8.13 3.32 -12.38
C VAL A 38 9.25 2.30 -12.19
N GLU A 39 10.13 2.11 -13.18
CA GLU A 39 11.24 1.16 -13.07
C GLU A 39 12.22 1.53 -11.95
N GLU A 40 12.48 2.83 -11.76
CA GLU A 40 13.38 3.32 -10.71
C GLU A 40 12.74 3.16 -9.33
N LEU A 41 11.45 3.47 -9.23
CA LEU A 41 10.67 3.29 -8.00
C LEU A 41 10.60 1.83 -7.57
N VAL A 42 10.26 0.93 -8.49
CA VAL A 42 10.21 -0.52 -8.24
C VAL A 42 11.58 -1.04 -7.85
N SER A 43 12.65 -0.65 -8.55
CA SER A 43 14.00 -1.14 -8.25
C SER A 43 14.48 -0.66 -6.88
N GLY A 44 14.25 0.60 -6.54
CA GLY A 44 14.60 1.15 -5.22
C GLY A 44 13.83 0.47 -4.08
N PHE A 45 12.51 0.32 -4.24
CA PHE A 45 11.68 -0.37 -3.24
C PHE A 45 12.11 -1.82 -3.01
N ILE A 46 12.38 -2.59 -4.08
CA ILE A 46 12.84 -3.98 -3.95
C ILE A 46 14.20 -4.04 -3.25
N ALA A 47 15.13 -3.14 -3.60
CA ALA A 47 16.45 -3.09 -2.97
C ALA A 47 16.36 -2.76 -1.48
N ASP A 48 15.53 -1.80 -1.08
CA ASP A 48 15.35 -1.42 0.32
C ASP A 48 14.73 -2.56 1.14
N ILE A 49 13.74 -3.27 0.61
CA ILE A 49 13.16 -4.45 1.29
C ILE A 49 14.19 -5.59 1.40
N GLU A 50 14.95 -5.87 0.35
CA GLU A 50 15.97 -6.91 0.38
C GLU A 50 17.06 -6.56 1.41
N GLN A 51 17.52 -5.32 1.44
CA GLN A 51 18.53 -4.85 2.40
C GLN A 51 18.01 -4.92 3.84
N THR A 52 16.83 -4.33 4.12
CA THR A 52 16.28 -4.24 5.48
C THR A 52 15.86 -5.59 6.05
N SER A 53 15.49 -6.55 5.19
CA SER A 53 15.19 -7.92 5.60
C SER A 53 16.42 -8.82 5.74
N GLY A 54 17.63 -8.32 5.45
CA GLY A 54 18.85 -9.14 5.43
C GLY A 54 18.84 -10.20 4.32
N GLY A 55 18.16 -9.93 3.21
CA GLY A 55 18.03 -10.82 2.06
C GLY A 55 16.93 -11.88 2.16
N LEU A 56 16.09 -11.83 3.21
CA LEU A 56 15.05 -12.83 3.49
C LEU A 56 13.75 -12.59 2.71
N ALA A 57 13.36 -11.33 2.53
CA ALA A 57 12.21 -10.95 1.72
C ALA A 57 12.70 -10.49 0.35
N ARG A 58 12.23 -11.16 -0.70
CA ARG A 58 12.59 -10.86 -2.09
C ARG A 58 11.34 -10.70 -2.93
N TYR A 59 11.44 -9.86 -3.95
CA TYR A 59 10.37 -9.63 -4.91
C TYR A 59 10.87 -9.91 -6.31
N GLN A 60 10.01 -10.56 -7.10
CA GLN A 60 10.23 -10.81 -8.51
C GLN A 60 9.04 -10.28 -9.29
N ILE A 61 9.24 -9.27 -10.12
CA ILE A 61 8.23 -8.88 -11.11
C ILE A 61 8.18 -9.96 -12.18
N VAL A 62 7.13 -10.80 -12.16
CA VAL A 62 6.97 -11.90 -13.12
C VAL A 62 6.25 -11.47 -14.38
N GLN A 63 5.48 -10.39 -14.30
CA GLN A 63 4.86 -9.75 -15.44
C GLN A 63 4.65 -8.27 -15.15
N ARG A 64 4.88 -7.44 -16.16
CA ARG A 64 4.46 -6.05 -16.20
C ARG A 64 3.40 -5.87 -17.28
N ILE A 65 2.37 -5.08 -16.98
CA ILE A 65 1.33 -4.67 -17.92
C ILE A 65 1.21 -3.14 -17.85
N ASP A 66 1.57 -2.45 -18.93
CA ASP A 66 1.34 -1.01 -19.08
C ASP A 66 -0.04 -0.78 -19.70
N VAL A 67 -0.85 0.07 -19.06
CA VAL A 67 -2.22 0.39 -19.42
C VAL A 67 -2.29 1.87 -19.75
N ASN A 68 -2.57 2.20 -21.00
CA ASN A 68 -2.59 3.56 -21.51
C ASN A 68 -3.94 4.26 -21.30
N GLU A 69 -4.67 3.89 -20.25
CA GLU A 69 -6.05 4.31 -19.99
C GLU A 69 -6.21 4.81 -18.55
N PHE A 70 -7.24 5.61 -18.32
CA PHE A 70 -7.73 5.89 -16.97
C PHE A 70 -8.56 4.70 -16.47
N PRO A 71 -8.28 4.12 -15.29
CA PRO A 71 -9.14 3.08 -14.73
C PRO A 71 -10.54 3.62 -14.43
N ALA A 72 -11.54 2.74 -14.44
CA ALA A 72 -12.87 3.08 -13.96
C ALA A 72 -12.88 3.27 -12.44
N LEU A 73 -13.64 4.25 -11.98
CA LEU A 73 -14.05 4.37 -10.59
C LEU A 73 -15.25 3.47 -10.32
N ALA A 74 -15.58 3.25 -9.05
CA ALA A 74 -16.58 2.29 -8.59
C ALA A 74 -18.00 2.55 -9.11
N ASP A 75 -18.30 3.76 -9.58
CA ASP A 75 -19.57 4.12 -10.22
C ASP A 75 -19.51 4.06 -11.75
N GLY A 76 -18.40 3.57 -12.31
CA GLY A 76 -18.17 3.47 -13.75
C GLY A 76 -17.59 4.75 -14.38
N TYR A 77 -17.44 5.85 -13.63
CA TYR A 77 -16.80 7.06 -14.14
C TYR A 77 -15.36 6.77 -14.56
N ARG A 78 -14.94 7.35 -15.68
CA ARG A 78 -13.56 7.36 -16.13
C ARG A 78 -13.17 8.79 -16.41
N TYR A 79 -12.04 9.21 -15.86
CA TYR A 79 -11.40 10.41 -16.33
C TYR A 79 -11.01 10.25 -17.80
N ASP A 80 -10.98 11.38 -18.49
CA ASP A 80 -10.30 11.56 -19.77
C ASP A 80 -9.20 12.62 -19.58
N PRO A 81 -8.34 12.87 -20.59
CA PRO A 81 -7.27 13.85 -20.45
C PRO A 81 -7.73 15.24 -20.02
N ALA A 82 -8.88 15.71 -20.54
CA ALA A 82 -9.36 17.07 -20.28
C ALA A 82 -9.93 17.21 -18.86
N THR A 83 -10.78 16.27 -18.45
CA THR A 83 -11.38 16.22 -17.11
C THR A 83 -10.32 16.00 -16.04
N TYR A 84 -9.33 15.15 -16.28
CA TYR A 84 -8.22 14.95 -15.34
C TYR A 84 -7.33 16.19 -15.23
N ALA A 85 -6.97 16.82 -16.36
CA ALA A 85 -6.19 18.05 -16.36
C ALA A 85 -6.92 19.18 -15.62
N ALA A 86 -8.25 19.28 -15.73
CA ALA A 86 -9.04 20.26 -14.99
C ALA A 86 -8.97 20.05 -13.46
N VAL A 87 -8.93 18.80 -13.00
CA VAL A 87 -8.74 18.46 -11.57
C VAL A 87 -7.33 18.82 -11.11
N LEU A 88 -6.30 18.44 -11.86
CA LEU A 88 -4.91 18.78 -11.53
C LEU A 88 -4.66 20.29 -11.47
N ASN A 89 -5.26 21.04 -12.40
CA ASN A 89 -5.17 22.50 -12.46
C ASN A 89 -6.10 23.21 -11.46
N LYS A 90 -6.85 22.45 -10.64
CA LYS A 90 -7.80 22.96 -9.64
C LYS A 90 -8.89 23.84 -10.24
N THR A 91 -9.22 23.64 -11.51
CA THR A 91 -10.34 24.31 -12.19
C THR A 91 -11.63 23.50 -12.11
N ALA A 92 -11.56 22.24 -11.69
CA ALA A 92 -12.68 21.39 -11.36
C ALA A 92 -12.40 20.61 -10.06
N ALA A 93 -13.44 20.19 -9.36
CA ALA A 93 -13.33 19.26 -8.24
C ALA A 93 -13.08 17.83 -8.75
N ALA A 94 -12.34 17.02 -7.98
CA ALA A 94 -12.22 15.59 -8.25
C ALA A 94 -13.59 14.89 -8.18
N HIS A 95 -13.78 13.88 -9.01
CA HIS A 95 -15.00 13.09 -9.05
C HIS A 95 -15.24 12.35 -7.72
N LYS A 96 -16.51 12.16 -7.35
CA LYS A 96 -16.93 11.38 -6.18
C LYS A 96 -18.06 10.42 -6.59
N PRO A 97 -18.03 9.14 -6.17
CA PRO A 97 -17.02 8.50 -5.32
C PRO A 97 -15.66 8.34 -6.01
N GLU A 98 -14.58 8.35 -5.23
CA GLU A 98 -13.21 8.32 -5.77
C GLU A 98 -12.59 6.93 -5.86
N THR A 99 -13.21 5.92 -5.24
CA THR A 99 -12.67 4.56 -5.19
C THR A 99 -12.61 3.94 -6.58
N VAL A 100 -11.51 3.26 -6.91
CA VAL A 100 -11.37 2.52 -8.16
C VAL A 100 -12.31 1.31 -8.22
N ASP A 101 -12.73 0.92 -9.41
CA ASP A 101 -13.42 -0.34 -9.64
C ASP A 101 -12.42 -1.53 -9.56
N TYR A 102 -12.18 -2.00 -8.34
CA TYR A 102 -11.35 -3.18 -8.10
C TYR A 102 -11.89 -4.44 -8.79
N GLN A 103 -13.22 -4.58 -8.96
CA GLN A 103 -13.79 -5.75 -9.61
C GLN A 103 -13.43 -5.80 -11.10
N ALA A 104 -13.44 -4.65 -11.78
CA ALA A 104 -12.96 -4.52 -13.15
C ALA A 104 -11.49 -4.90 -13.28
N ILE A 105 -10.65 -4.48 -12.33
CA ILE A 105 -9.21 -4.83 -12.31
C ILE A 105 -9.01 -6.33 -12.07
N LEU A 106 -9.66 -6.90 -11.05
CA LEU A 106 -9.58 -8.33 -10.74
C LEU A 106 -9.95 -9.21 -11.93
N THR A 107 -11.02 -8.81 -12.64
CA THR A 107 -11.52 -9.53 -13.83
C THR A 107 -10.62 -9.30 -15.03
N GLY A 108 -10.31 -8.05 -15.35
CA GLY A 108 -9.57 -7.65 -16.56
C GLY A 108 -8.16 -8.23 -16.63
N PHE A 109 -7.49 -8.41 -15.49
CA PHE A 109 -6.16 -9.03 -15.43
C PHE A 109 -6.17 -10.48 -14.96
N SER A 110 -7.35 -11.08 -14.77
CA SER A 110 -7.52 -12.46 -14.29
C SER A 110 -6.73 -12.74 -13.00
N ILE A 111 -6.81 -11.82 -12.03
CA ILE A 111 -5.97 -11.85 -10.82
C ILE A 111 -6.27 -13.09 -9.97
N LEU A 112 -7.56 -13.41 -9.73
CA LEU A 112 -7.91 -14.52 -8.83
C LEU A 112 -7.44 -15.89 -9.36
N PRO A 113 -7.65 -16.26 -10.64
CA PRO A 113 -7.07 -17.47 -11.21
C PRO A 113 -5.54 -17.51 -11.10
N ARG A 114 -4.85 -16.40 -11.41
CA ARG A 114 -3.38 -16.31 -11.35
C ARG A 114 -2.83 -16.53 -9.93
N VAL A 115 -3.50 -15.97 -8.92
CA VAL A 115 -3.16 -16.19 -7.51
C VAL A 115 -3.40 -17.64 -7.11
N SER A 116 -4.54 -18.21 -7.52
CA SER A 116 -4.94 -19.59 -7.21
C SER A 116 -3.97 -20.60 -7.81
N ASN A 117 -3.51 -20.34 -9.04
CA ASN A 117 -2.52 -21.15 -9.77
C ASN A 117 -1.08 -20.91 -9.30
N ARG A 118 -0.85 -20.01 -8.34
CA ARG A 118 0.49 -19.61 -7.88
C ARG A 118 1.36 -19.09 -9.03
N GLU A 119 0.76 -18.40 -9.99
CA GLU A 119 1.49 -17.65 -11.03
C GLU A 119 1.99 -16.33 -10.46
N ILE A 120 1.19 -15.73 -9.56
CA ILE A 120 1.50 -14.51 -8.82
C ILE A 120 1.15 -14.71 -7.35
N ASP A 121 1.84 -14.00 -6.47
CA ASP A 121 1.59 -13.96 -5.02
C ASP A 121 1.09 -12.58 -4.56
N GLU A 122 1.37 -11.54 -5.36
CA GLU A 122 1.04 -10.15 -5.06
C GLU A 122 0.75 -9.34 -6.33
N VAL A 123 -0.02 -8.26 -6.19
CA VAL A 123 -0.32 -7.32 -7.27
C VAL A 123 0.15 -5.91 -6.86
N TRP A 124 0.97 -5.28 -7.68
CA TRP A 124 1.34 -3.87 -7.53
C TRP A 124 0.70 -3.07 -8.63
N VAL A 125 -0.02 -2.02 -8.26
CA VAL A 125 -0.62 -1.09 -9.21
C VAL A 125 0.03 0.27 -9.04
N PHE A 126 0.63 0.77 -10.11
CA PHE A 126 1.05 2.16 -10.20
C PHE A 126 -0.02 2.97 -10.91
N ALA A 127 -0.41 4.08 -10.31
CA ALA A 127 -1.36 5.02 -10.88
C ALA A 127 -0.98 6.46 -10.51
N PHE A 128 -1.93 7.35 -10.70
CA PHE A 128 -1.81 8.79 -10.52
C PHE A 128 -2.75 9.27 -9.40
N PRO A 129 -2.58 10.50 -8.87
CA PRO A 129 -3.50 11.08 -7.90
C PRO A 129 -4.96 11.03 -8.38
N TYR A 130 -5.90 10.74 -7.50
CA TYR A 130 -7.33 10.58 -7.80
C TYR A 130 -7.70 9.31 -8.60
N ALA A 131 -6.78 8.37 -8.81
CA ALA A 131 -7.09 7.08 -9.43
C ALA A 131 -7.81 6.08 -8.51
N GLY A 132 -7.97 6.39 -7.21
CA GLY A 132 -8.89 5.67 -6.33
C GLY A 132 -8.35 4.41 -5.63
N PHE A 133 -7.03 4.21 -5.62
CA PHE A 133 -6.41 3.06 -4.98
C PHE A 133 -6.18 3.29 -3.48
N TYR A 134 -6.31 2.21 -2.71
CA TYR A 134 -5.78 2.10 -1.37
C TYR A 134 -4.29 1.78 -1.45
N GLU A 135 -3.52 2.24 -0.46
CA GLU A 135 -2.09 1.91 -0.34
C GLU A 135 -1.86 0.40 -0.25
N SER A 136 -2.71 -0.29 0.52
CA SER A 136 -2.80 -1.75 0.50
C SER A 136 -4.23 -2.21 0.76
N THR A 137 -4.58 -3.37 0.23
CA THR A 137 -5.84 -4.07 0.55
C THR A 137 -5.69 -5.56 0.24
N MET A 138 -6.39 -6.41 0.99
CA MET A 138 -6.27 -7.86 0.89
C MET A 138 -7.45 -8.47 0.14
N GLY A 139 -7.18 -9.36 -0.82
CA GLY A 139 -8.17 -10.18 -1.51
C GLY A 139 -8.05 -11.66 -1.16
N GLY A 140 -9.04 -12.45 -1.58
CA GLY A 140 -9.10 -13.90 -1.38
C GLY A 140 -9.89 -14.34 -0.14
N GLU A 141 -10.11 -15.64 -0.01
CA GLU A 141 -10.88 -16.23 1.07
C GLU A 141 -10.25 -15.97 2.46
N GLY A 142 -11.08 -15.50 3.38
CA GLY A 142 -10.65 -15.10 4.72
C GLY A 142 -9.76 -13.84 4.74
N ALA A 143 -9.82 -13.01 3.69
CA ALA A 143 -9.20 -11.69 3.67
C ALA A 143 -9.68 -10.84 4.85
N PHE A 144 -8.82 -9.92 5.27
CA PHE A 144 -9.04 -9.06 6.42
C PHE A 144 -8.44 -7.69 6.20
N TRP A 145 -8.69 -6.77 7.14
CA TRP A 145 -8.17 -5.41 7.08
C TRP A 145 -6.65 -5.39 6.86
N CYS A 146 -6.21 -4.71 5.81
CA CYS A 146 -4.81 -4.57 5.47
C CYS A 146 -4.60 -3.14 5.00
N ASN A 147 -4.49 -2.20 5.96
CA ASN A 147 -4.63 -0.75 5.79
C ASN A 147 -5.96 -0.24 5.19
N ALA A 148 -6.74 -1.11 4.58
CA ALA A 148 -8.06 -0.83 4.06
C ALA A 148 -8.98 -2.05 4.23
N PRO A 149 -10.31 -1.88 4.03
CA PRO A 149 -11.23 -2.99 3.99
C PRO A 149 -10.81 -4.08 2.98
N PRO A 150 -11.16 -5.35 3.20
CA PRO A 150 -10.94 -6.41 2.23
C PRO A 150 -11.50 -6.09 0.84
N LEU A 151 -10.82 -6.54 -0.21
CA LEU A 151 -11.23 -6.34 -1.60
C LEU A 151 -12.61 -6.96 -1.89
N THR A 152 -13.58 -6.10 -2.21
CA THR A 152 -14.86 -6.52 -2.77
C THR A 152 -14.65 -7.24 -4.10
N GLY A 153 -15.35 -8.34 -4.31
CA GLY A 153 -15.25 -9.16 -5.53
C GLY A 153 -14.09 -10.18 -5.53
N ALA A 154 -13.25 -10.23 -4.49
CA ALA A 154 -12.15 -11.18 -4.39
C ALA A 154 -12.51 -12.49 -3.66
N ALA A 155 -13.76 -12.66 -3.21
CA ALA A 155 -14.19 -13.81 -2.39
C ALA A 155 -14.10 -15.16 -3.12
N GLY A 156 -14.09 -15.18 -4.46
CA GLY A 156 -13.91 -16.40 -5.26
C GLY A 156 -12.47 -16.93 -5.32
N GLY A 157 -11.49 -16.20 -4.79
CA GLY A 157 -10.09 -16.64 -4.75
C GLY A 157 -9.81 -17.50 -3.52
N ASN A 158 -9.23 -18.69 -3.70
CA ASN A 158 -8.94 -19.64 -2.60
C ASN A 158 -7.66 -19.32 -1.80
N ARG A 159 -6.95 -18.24 -2.15
CA ARG A 159 -5.69 -17.83 -1.51
C ARG A 159 -5.68 -16.33 -1.30
N LYS A 160 -5.25 -15.92 -0.11
CA LYS A 160 -5.05 -14.50 0.23
C LYS A 160 -3.88 -13.92 -0.56
N PHE A 161 -4.05 -12.71 -1.04
CA PHE A 161 -3.01 -11.88 -1.66
C PHE A 161 -3.23 -10.43 -1.26
N VAL A 162 -2.19 -9.61 -1.38
CA VAL A 162 -2.29 -8.16 -1.19
C VAL A 162 -2.19 -7.47 -2.54
N LEU A 163 -3.03 -6.45 -2.74
CA LEU A 163 -2.89 -5.48 -3.80
C LEU A 163 -2.33 -4.20 -3.17
N MET A 164 -1.19 -3.74 -3.68
CA MET A 164 -0.55 -2.49 -3.30
C MET A 164 -0.89 -1.41 -4.33
N GLY A 165 -1.32 -0.23 -3.86
CA GLY A 165 -1.52 0.95 -4.69
C GLY A 165 -0.39 1.94 -4.50
N PHE A 166 0.36 2.22 -5.57
CA PHE A 166 1.48 3.15 -5.58
C PHE A 166 1.21 4.30 -6.57
N SER A 167 1.88 5.43 -6.33
CA SER A 167 1.80 6.61 -7.21
C SER A 167 3.18 6.97 -7.74
N TYR A 168 3.31 7.12 -9.06
CA TYR A 168 4.56 7.59 -9.68
C TYR A 168 4.79 9.11 -9.51
N GLU A 169 3.83 9.85 -8.95
CA GLU A 169 4.05 11.22 -8.44
C GLU A 169 4.95 11.22 -7.18
N ARG A 170 4.96 10.11 -6.43
CA ARG A 170 5.63 9.97 -5.13
C ARG A 170 6.95 9.20 -5.24
N GLY A 171 7.69 9.06 -4.14
CA GLY A 171 8.98 8.39 -4.07
C GLY A 171 8.94 6.99 -3.47
N VAL A 172 10.13 6.39 -3.33
CA VAL A 172 10.31 5.08 -2.66
C VAL A 172 9.92 5.16 -1.18
N GLY A 173 10.15 6.31 -0.52
CA GLY A 173 9.75 6.52 0.88
C GLY A 173 8.27 6.27 1.10
N GLU A 174 7.41 6.82 0.25
CA GLU A 174 5.96 6.61 0.35
C GLU A 174 5.53 5.18 -0.03
N MET A 175 6.29 4.49 -0.89
CA MET A 175 6.07 3.05 -1.12
C MET A 175 6.39 2.22 0.12
N LEU A 176 7.48 2.56 0.83
CA LEU A 176 7.87 1.92 2.08
C LEU A 176 6.87 2.21 3.20
N GLU A 177 6.34 3.43 3.26
CA GLU A 177 5.25 3.80 4.17
C GLU A 177 3.99 2.96 3.93
N SER A 178 3.53 2.89 2.67
CA SER A 178 2.41 2.02 2.27
C SER A 178 2.65 0.55 2.64
N PHE A 179 3.88 0.06 2.45
CA PHE A 179 4.27 -1.29 2.86
C PHE A 179 4.32 -1.47 4.38
N GLY A 180 4.76 -0.45 5.13
CA GLY A 180 4.77 -0.43 6.58
C GLY A 180 3.35 -0.56 7.15
N HIS A 181 2.39 0.18 6.60
CA HIS A 181 0.97 0.02 6.96
C HIS A 181 0.43 -1.40 6.75
N ARG A 182 0.81 -2.03 5.63
CA ARG A 182 0.51 -3.44 5.39
C ARG A 182 1.17 -4.33 6.45
N ALA A 183 2.46 -4.16 6.69
CA ALA A 183 3.23 -4.98 7.62
C ALA A 183 2.64 -4.93 9.03
N GLU A 184 2.28 -3.73 9.48
CA GLU A 184 1.62 -3.53 10.78
C GLU A 184 0.25 -4.18 10.84
N SER A 185 -0.56 -4.08 9.78
CA SER A 185 -1.86 -4.76 9.72
C SER A 185 -1.72 -6.29 9.79
N LEU A 186 -0.72 -6.86 9.10
CA LEU A 186 -0.47 -8.30 9.10
C LEU A 186 0.02 -8.80 10.46
N LEU A 187 0.98 -8.10 11.07
CA LEU A 187 1.49 -8.43 12.38
C LEU A 187 0.44 -8.21 13.47
N ALA A 188 -0.36 -7.15 13.38
CA ALA A 188 -1.46 -6.93 14.30
C ALA A 188 -2.45 -8.10 14.28
N ARG A 189 -2.79 -8.61 13.09
CA ARG A 189 -3.62 -9.82 12.97
C ARG A 189 -2.94 -11.07 13.57
N ALA A 190 -1.63 -11.23 13.40
CA ALA A 190 -0.90 -12.38 13.95
C ALA A 190 -0.83 -12.37 15.49
N PHE A 191 -0.76 -11.17 16.07
CA PHE A 191 -0.68 -10.95 17.52
C PHE A 191 -2.03 -10.59 18.17
N ASP A 192 -3.11 -10.61 17.39
CA ASP A 192 -4.48 -10.26 17.81
C ASP A 192 -4.57 -8.91 18.54
N CYS A 193 -4.01 -7.86 17.93
CA CYS A 193 -3.94 -6.52 18.51
C CYS A 193 -4.26 -5.39 17.52
N GLN A 194 -5.16 -5.63 16.57
CA GLN A 194 -5.61 -4.62 15.59
C GLN A 194 -6.16 -3.36 16.27
N ASP A 195 -6.91 -3.52 17.36
CA ASP A 195 -7.46 -2.40 18.13
C ASP A 195 -6.35 -1.53 18.73
N PHE A 196 -5.20 -2.12 19.09
CA PHE A 196 -4.05 -1.36 19.59
C PHE A 196 -3.42 -0.52 18.49
N VAL A 197 -3.27 -1.05 17.28
CA VAL A 197 -2.74 -0.29 16.13
C VAL A 197 -3.68 0.87 15.80
N ALA A 198 -4.99 0.61 15.74
CA ALA A 198 -5.99 1.65 15.53
C ALA A 198 -5.97 2.74 16.61
N TRP A 199 -5.81 2.35 17.88
CA TRP A 199 -5.67 3.28 19.01
C TRP A 199 -4.37 4.09 18.91
N ALA A 200 -3.24 3.48 18.53
CA ALA A 200 -1.94 4.15 18.42
C ALA A 200 -1.93 5.22 17.33
N TYR A 201 -2.61 4.99 16.20
CA TYR A 201 -2.75 5.98 15.12
C TYR A 201 -3.74 7.11 15.45
N ASN A 202 -4.59 6.95 16.45
CA ASN A 202 -5.57 7.98 16.78
C ASN A 202 -4.88 9.18 17.44
N LEU A 203 -5.01 10.37 16.84
CA LEU A 203 -4.50 11.63 17.40
C LEU A 203 -5.17 12.01 18.73
N ASN A 204 -6.42 11.58 18.93
CA ASN A 204 -7.22 11.82 20.13
C ASN A 204 -7.43 10.52 20.94
N ARG A 205 -6.36 9.74 21.10
CA ARG A 205 -6.38 8.44 21.77
C ARG A 205 -6.78 8.56 23.25
N ALA A 206 -7.63 7.64 23.70
CA ALA A 206 -8.09 7.54 25.09
C ALA A 206 -8.01 6.07 25.54
N PRO A 207 -7.23 5.73 26.58
CA PRO A 207 -6.29 6.60 27.32
C PRO A 207 -5.17 7.15 26.41
N ALA A 208 -4.47 8.20 26.87
CA ALA A 208 -3.39 8.84 26.10
C ALA A 208 -2.12 7.98 26.01
N VAL A 209 -1.89 7.17 27.04
CA VAL A 209 -0.71 6.31 27.22
C VAL A 209 -1.14 4.89 27.55
N VAL A 210 -0.26 3.92 27.31
CA VAL A 210 -0.46 2.54 27.73
C VAL A 210 -0.42 2.46 29.26
N ALA A 211 -1.29 1.64 29.85
CA ALA A 211 -1.33 1.48 31.31
C ALA A 211 -0.07 0.79 31.87
N SER A 212 0.45 -0.21 31.15
CA SER A 212 1.71 -0.88 31.44
C SER A 212 2.28 -1.56 30.21
N ILE A 213 3.59 -1.40 29.96
CA ILE A 213 4.31 -2.15 28.92
C ILE A 213 4.31 -3.66 29.21
N SER A 214 4.31 -4.06 30.48
CA SER A 214 4.37 -5.47 30.86
C SER A 214 3.11 -6.25 30.48
N SER A 215 1.96 -5.58 30.35
CA SER A 215 0.70 -6.18 29.91
C SER A 215 0.56 -6.29 28.39
N LEU A 216 1.45 -5.65 27.63
CA LEU A 216 1.42 -5.69 26.17
C LEU A 216 2.04 -6.98 25.64
N ASN A 217 1.51 -7.49 24.53
CA ASN A 217 2.14 -8.54 23.75
C ASN A 217 3.41 -8.00 23.04
N PRO A 218 4.29 -8.88 22.50
CA PRO A 218 5.54 -8.44 21.90
C PRO A 218 5.39 -7.40 20.77
N PHE A 219 4.36 -7.53 19.92
CA PHE A 219 4.17 -6.59 18.82
C PHE A 219 3.60 -5.24 19.29
N GLN A 220 2.68 -5.25 20.26
CA GLN A 220 2.23 -4.01 20.90
C GLN A 220 3.38 -3.24 21.55
N ARG A 221 4.33 -3.94 22.20
CA ARG A 221 5.55 -3.31 22.74
C ARG A 221 6.44 -2.75 21.64
N TYR A 222 6.61 -3.50 20.53
CA TYR A 222 7.39 -3.06 19.38
C TYR A 222 6.87 -1.71 18.83
N LEU A 223 5.55 -1.56 18.76
CA LEU A 223 4.86 -0.36 18.28
C LEU A 223 4.87 0.83 19.26
N CYS A 224 5.40 0.66 20.48
CA CYS A 224 5.46 1.76 21.43
C CYS A 224 6.47 2.84 21.02
N PHE A 225 6.05 4.09 21.10
CA PHE A 225 6.86 5.30 20.96
C PHE A 225 6.63 6.21 22.18
N ASP A 226 7.49 7.20 22.40
CA ASP A 226 7.59 7.91 23.69
C ASP A 226 6.26 8.58 24.10
N GLN A 227 5.52 9.15 23.16
CA GLN A 227 4.22 9.80 23.45
C GLN A 227 3.20 8.85 24.10
N ILE A 228 3.22 7.55 23.76
CA ILE A 228 2.27 6.56 24.30
C ILE A 228 2.88 5.69 25.40
N ALA A 229 4.21 5.67 25.53
CA ALA A 229 4.95 4.92 26.53
C ALA A 229 6.20 5.71 26.98
N PRO A 230 6.03 6.77 27.78
CA PRO A 230 7.13 7.68 28.12
C PRO A 230 8.30 6.96 28.80
N GLY A 231 9.52 7.18 28.27
CA GLY A 231 10.75 6.54 28.72
C GLY A 231 10.83 5.04 28.45
N GLN A 232 9.87 4.48 27.71
CA GLN A 232 9.75 3.05 27.39
C GLN A 232 9.44 2.82 25.90
N ALA A 233 9.83 3.76 25.05
CA ALA A 233 9.73 3.62 23.60
C ALA A 233 10.53 2.42 23.09
N ALA A 234 10.02 1.81 22.02
CA ALA A 234 10.69 0.76 21.26
C ALA A 234 11.02 1.28 19.86
N ILE A 235 10.39 0.75 18.80
CA ILE A 235 10.62 1.20 17.42
C ILE A 235 9.53 2.20 16.97
N GLY A 236 8.31 2.06 17.49
CA GLY A 236 7.19 2.91 17.09
C GLY A 236 6.39 2.33 15.92
N THR A 237 5.60 3.18 15.29
CA THR A 237 4.76 2.83 14.13
C THR A 237 5.31 3.48 12.87
N ILE A 238 4.74 3.14 11.71
CA ILE A 238 5.09 3.77 10.45
C ILE A 238 4.81 5.28 10.45
N HIS A 239 3.91 5.76 11.32
CA HIS A 239 3.57 7.17 11.54
C HIS A 239 4.47 7.86 12.57
N TYR A 240 4.96 7.12 13.56
CA TYR A 240 5.70 7.65 14.71
C TYR A 240 7.00 6.87 14.93
N ALA A 241 8.13 7.54 14.71
CA ALA A 241 9.42 7.10 15.22
C ALA A 241 9.44 7.13 16.76
N PRO A 242 10.44 6.49 17.42
CA PRO A 242 10.48 6.37 18.88
C PRO A 242 10.36 7.69 19.62
N ASN A 243 10.91 8.77 19.07
CA ASN A 243 10.93 10.12 19.63
C ASN A 243 10.01 11.11 18.89
N SER A 244 9.13 10.67 17.99
CA SER A 244 8.22 11.59 17.28
C SER A 244 7.30 12.35 18.23
N GLU A 245 7.20 13.68 18.07
CA GLU A 245 6.27 14.52 18.85
C GLU A 245 4.91 14.69 18.16
N ARG A 246 4.84 14.39 16.86
CA ARG A 246 3.64 14.47 16.04
C ARG A 246 3.70 13.46 14.89
N ASP A 247 2.58 13.31 14.21
CA ASP A 247 2.44 12.44 13.05
C ASP A 247 3.48 12.76 11.97
N TYR A 248 4.13 11.72 11.43
CA TYR A 248 5.17 11.76 10.40
C TYR A 248 6.46 12.52 10.79
N ASP A 249 6.72 12.69 12.08
CA ASP A 249 7.92 13.35 12.61
C ASP A 249 9.11 12.40 12.74
N TRP A 250 9.51 11.77 11.63
CA TRP A 250 10.56 10.75 11.62
C TRP A 250 11.97 11.30 11.85
N ASN A 251 12.17 12.61 11.63
CA ASN A 251 13.48 13.27 11.71
C ASN A 251 13.68 14.06 13.01
N ASN A 252 12.86 13.82 14.04
CA ASN A 252 13.10 14.43 15.34
C ASN A 252 14.47 13.94 15.87
N PRO A 253 15.39 14.83 16.28
CA PRO A 253 16.72 14.43 16.77
C PRO A 253 16.72 13.72 18.14
#